data_AF-A0A956AJC1-F1
#
_entry.id   AF-A0A956AJC1-F1
#
_cell.length_a   1.000
_cell.length_b   1.000
_cell.length_c   1.000
_cell.angle_alpha   90.00
_cell.angle_beta   90.00
_cell.angle_gamma   90.00
#
_symmetry.space_group_name_H-M   'P 1'
#
loop_
_entity.id
_entity.type
_entity.pdbx_description
1 polymer ?
#
loop_
_entity_poly.entity_id
_entity_poly.type
_entity_poly.pdbx_seq_one_letter_code
_entity_poly.pdbx_strand_id
1 'polypeptide(L)'
;AGPRARRAVAAALIRAHMSSERLRPARYERPDRRWSKPGLPWARWAVLCTIGALALVGYRVQERVRAADVRERIGALYDDDVRPWAPRVDARETTLERLLDTAASAGRPLPAQTEPGFDVDAFRREGLLYLHLTRREARDADALRVALAETRPDAVARCLGVEALSPRAVLADRARLGSTWLDEARATEGTLRLRVIEAELRRFIEARMPDVRRFVGARYFLLLLADDAAPASSVDAYVWDLSPDDAPVTGQTRAAPRQIARARVTPRGALVPVRIAIGAAGATDPMPSDEAAVAAADCSLAAQLERL
;
A
#
# COMPACT_ATOMS: atom_id res chain seq x y z
N ALA A 1 28.43 51.31 124.16
CA ALA A 1 27.80 50.19 123.42
C ALA A 1 28.68 49.87 122.22
N GLY A 2 29.55 48.86 122.20
CA GLY A 2 29.38 47.48 122.61
C GLY A 2 29.69 46.60 121.38
N PRO A 3 30.94 46.12 121.18
CA PRO A 3 31.41 45.46 119.95
C PRO A 3 30.87 44.03 119.73
N ARG A 4 29.69 43.71 120.28
CA ARG A 4 29.04 42.40 120.18
C ARG A 4 27.86 42.36 119.20
N ALA A 5 27.30 43.51 118.79
CA ALA A 5 26.14 43.55 117.90
C ALA A 5 26.47 43.47 116.40
N ARG A 6 27.68 43.85 115.97
CA ARG A 6 28.07 43.86 114.54
C ARG A 6 28.69 42.55 114.03
N ARG A 7 29.07 41.61 114.91
CA ARG A 7 29.58 40.29 114.52
C ARG A 7 28.49 39.23 114.31
N ALA A 8 27.27 39.46 114.82
CA ALA A 8 26.16 38.52 114.68
C ALA A 8 25.46 38.60 113.30
N VAL A 9 25.42 39.77 112.68
CA VAL A 9 24.73 39.97 111.38
C VAL A 9 25.62 39.52 110.20
N ALA A 10 26.93 39.71 110.27
CA ALA A 10 27.87 39.21 109.25
C ALA A 10 28.02 37.68 109.26
N ALA A 11 27.86 37.03 110.42
CA ALA A 11 27.91 35.57 110.53
C ALA A 11 26.61 34.87 110.06
N ALA A 12 25.49 35.58 109.99
CA ALA A 12 24.21 35.05 109.52
C ALA A 12 24.10 35.09 107.98
N LEU A 13 24.66 36.12 107.33
CA LEU A 13 24.67 36.21 105.85
C LEU A 13 25.67 35.24 105.19
N ILE A 14 26.76 34.87 105.87
CA ILE A 14 27.70 33.86 105.36
C ILE A 14 27.16 32.43 105.58
N ARG A 15 26.27 32.23 106.57
CA ARG A 15 25.69 30.91 106.88
C ARG A 15 24.36 30.62 106.15
N ALA A 16 23.74 31.63 105.55
CA ALA A 16 22.63 31.47 104.60
C ALA A 16 23.08 31.14 103.16
N HIS A 17 24.38 31.17 102.88
CA HIS A 17 24.99 30.65 101.64
C HIS A 17 25.67 29.30 101.85
N MET A 18 25.27 28.58 102.91
CA MET A 18 25.53 27.15 102.98
C MET A 18 24.67 26.41 101.96
N SER A 19 25.36 25.55 101.23
CA SER A 19 24.89 24.22 100.87
C SER A 19 23.76 24.11 99.86
N SER A 20 24.12 24.11 98.57
CA SER A 20 23.72 23.01 97.68
C SER A 20 24.49 22.96 96.35
N GLU A 21 25.80 23.18 96.35
CA GLU A 21 26.64 22.65 95.27
C GLU A 21 27.57 21.60 95.85
N ARG A 22 26.96 20.49 96.29
CA ARG A 22 27.69 19.23 96.24
C ARG A 22 28.02 19.03 94.77
N LEU A 23 29.30 19.16 94.43
CA LEU A 23 29.84 18.68 93.17
C LEU A 23 29.31 17.27 92.96
N ARG A 24 28.30 17.13 92.10
CA ARG A 24 27.84 15.82 91.67
C ARG A 24 29.04 15.21 90.96
N PRO A 25 29.45 13.97 91.28
CA PRO A 25 30.46 13.30 90.48
C PRO A 25 29.99 13.37 89.03
N ALA A 26 30.90 13.68 88.11
CA ALA A 26 30.60 13.73 86.69
C ALA A 26 29.92 12.41 86.32
N ARG A 27 28.59 12.44 86.17
CA ARG A 27 27.89 11.32 85.57
C ARG A 27 28.33 11.38 84.13
N TYR A 28 28.99 10.32 83.68
CA TYR A 28 29.16 10.08 82.27
C TYR A 28 27.76 10.11 81.65
N GLU A 29 27.39 11.24 81.05
CA GLU A 29 26.34 11.26 80.06
C GLU A 29 26.83 10.30 79.00
N ARG A 30 26.20 9.12 78.93
CA ARG A 30 26.37 8.27 77.77
C ARG A 30 26.07 9.21 76.60
N PRO A 31 27.02 9.45 75.68
CA PRO A 31 26.65 10.10 74.45
C PRO A 31 25.46 9.30 73.96
N ASP A 32 24.34 9.98 73.73
CA ASP A 32 23.15 9.36 73.21
C ASP A 32 23.58 8.81 71.86
N ARG A 33 24.08 7.57 71.86
CA ARG A 33 24.37 6.79 70.68
C ARG A 33 22.96 6.42 70.20
N ARG A 34 22.26 7.43 69.68
CA ARG A 34 21.69 7.29 68.36
C ARG A 34 22.87 6.85 67.52
N TRP A 35 23.05 5.54 67.44
CA TRP A 35 23.66 4.95 66.29
C TRP A 35 22.87 5.52 65.12
N SER A 36 23.37 6.61 64.55
CA SER A 36 23.26 6.84 63.13
C SER A 36 23.81 5.55 62.55
N LYS A 37 22.94 4.54 62.34
CA LYS A 37 23.30 3.37 61.57
C LYS A 37 23.95 3.99 60.33
N PRO A 38 25.25 3.78 60.07
CA PRO A 38 25.84 4.30 58.86
C PRO A 38 24.96 3.72 57.76
N GLY A 39 24.17 4.60 57.13
CA GLY A 39 23.10 4.18 56.23
C GLY A 39 23.79 3.29 55.21
N LEU A 40 23.49 1.99 55.27
CA LEU A 40 24.31 1.01 54.55
C LEU A 40 24.38 1.47 53.10
N PRO A 41 25.57 1.72 52.53
CA PRO A 41 25.69 2.39 51.25
C PRO A 41 24.93 1.64 50.14
N TRP A 42 24.77 0.32 50.29
CA TRP A 42 23.97 -0.53 49.40
C TRP A 42 22.49 -0.13 49.34
N ALA A 43 21.90 0.43 50.40
CA ALA A 43 20.48 0.82 50.41
C ALA A 43 20.22 1.98 49.43
N ARG A 44 21.16 2.93 49.30
CA ARG A 44 21.08 4.02 48.32
C ARG A 44 21.20 3.48 46.88
N TRP A 45 22.12 2.54 46.67
CA TRP A 45 22.26 1.86 45.38
C TRP A 45 21.02 1.03 45.04
N ALA A 46 20.41 0.35 46.01
CA ALA A 46 19.17 -0.42 45.82
C ALA A 46 18.00 0.49 45.41
N VAL A 47 17.88 1.68 46.01
CA VAL A 47 16.86 2.68 45.63
C VAL A 47 17.12 3.20 44.20
N LEU A 48 18.37 3.50 43.85
CA LEU A 48 18.69 3.93 42.47
C LEU A 48 18.42 2.82 41.44
N CYS A 49 18.79 1.57 41.74
CA CYS A 49 18.52 0.43 40.87
C CYS A 49 17.01 0.18 40.69
N THR A 50 16.22 0.30 41.75
CA THR A 50 14.76 0.13 41.68
C THR A 50 14.09 1.24 40.88
N ILE A 51 14.48 2.51 41.07
CA ILE A 51 14.00 3.63 40.25
C ILE A 51 14.39 3.43 38.78
N GLY A 52 15.65 3.04 38.51
CA GLY A 52 16.12 2.75 37.16
C GLY A 52 15.35 1.61 36.49
N ALA A 53 15.07 0.53 37.23
CA ALA A 53 14.27 -0.59 36.73
C ALA A 53 12.82 -0.17 36.43
N LEU A 54 12.19 0.60 37.32
CA LEU A 54 10.83 1.13 37.10
C LEU A 54 10.78 2.06 35.89
N ALA A 55 11.78 2.94 35.72
CA ALA A 55 11.87 3.82 34.56
C ALA A 55 12.02 3.01 33.25
N LEU A 56 12.85 1.97 33.25
CA LEU A 56 13.03 1.09 32.11
C LEU A 56 11.74 0.33 31.75
N VAL A 57 11.02 -0.20 32.77
CA VAL A 57 9.73 -0.85 32.58
C VAL A 57 8.70 0.13 32.04
N GLY A 58 8.61 1.33 32.60
CA GLY A 58 7.71 2.39 32.13
C GLY A 58 7.98 2.78 30.68
N TYR A 59 9.25 2.93 30.31
CA TYR A 59 9.66 3.19 28.92
C TYR A 59 9.22 2.07 27.98
N ARG A 60 9.45 0.80 28.34
CA ARG A 60 9.04 -0.37 27.54
C ARG A 60 7.52 -0.47 27.38
N VAL A 61 6.75 -0.16 28.43
CA VAL A 61 5.29 -0.12 28.36
C VAL A 61 4.85 1.00 27.41
N GLN A 62 5.44 2.19 27.53
CA GLN A 62 5.11 3.32 26.66
C GLN A 62 5.43 3.04 25.19
N GLU A 63 6.56 2.38 24.89
CA GLU A 63 6.88 1.93 23.53
C GLU A 63 5.85 0.91 23.01
N ARG A 64 5.41 -0.04 23.84
CA ARG A 64 4.39 -1.02 23.46
C ARG A 64 3.04 -0.37 23.13
N VAL A 65 2.61 0.61 23.93
CA VAL A 65 1.38 1.37 23.68
C VAL A 65 1.51 2.13 22.36
N ARG A 66 2.60 2.88 22.15
CA ARG A 66 2.84 3.58 20.88
C ARG A 66 2.87 2.64 19.67
N ALA A 67 3.47 1.45 19.82
CA ALA A 67 3.48 0.46 18.76
C ALA A 67 2.07 -0.10 18.49
N ALA A 68 1.26 -0.32 19.52
CA ALA A 68 -0.14 -0.74 19.37
C ALA A 68 -0.96 0.31 18.61
N ASP A 69 -0.84 1.59 18.99
CA ASP A 69 -1.54 2.70 18.31
C ASP A 69 -1.18 2.77 16.81
N VAL A 70 0.10 2.57 16.46
CA VAL A 70 0.52 2.58 15.05
C VAL A 70 -0.05 1.37 14.30
N ARG A 71 -0.06 0.17 14.92
CA ARG A 71 -0.67 -1.02 14.30
C ARG A 71 -2.16 -0.84 14.07
N GLU A 72 -2.86 -0.22 15.01
CA GLU A 72 -4.29 0.09 14.87
C GLU A 72 -4.53 1.06 13.70
N ARG A 73 -3.71 2.12 13.57
CA ARG A 73 -3.81 3.03 12.42
C ARG A 73 -3.52 2.35 11.08
N ILE A 74 -2.51 1.47 11.01
CA ILE A 74 -2.25 0.68 9.79
C ILE A 74 -3.46 -0.20 9.48
N GLY A 75 -4.02 -0.84 10.50
CA GLY A 75 -5.24 -1.65 10.40
C GLY A 75 -6.40 -0.86 9.81
N ALA A 76 -6.73 0.28 10.40
CA ALA A 76 -7.81 1.16 9.92
C ALA A 76 -7.57 1.62 8.47
N LEU A 77 -6.36 2.09 8.16
CA LEU A 77 -6.01 2.56 6.81
C LEU A 77 -6.16 1.44 5.77
N TYR A 78 -5.70 0.22 6.08
CA TYR A 78 -5.86 -0.93 5.19
C TYR A 78 -7.34 -1.34 5.04
N ASP A 79 -8.08 -1.36 6.15
CA ASP A 79 -9.48 -1.81 6.18
C ASP A 79 -10.40 -0.88 5.39
N ASP A 80 -10.14 0.43 5.44
CA ASP A 80 -10.95 1.45 4.76
C ASP A 80 -10.57 1.56 3.27
N ASP A 81 -9.28 1.63 2.94
CA ASP A 81 -8.84 2.00 1.59
C ASP A 81 -8.45 0.83 0.70
N VAL A 82 -8.01 -0.31 1.27
CA VAL A 82 -7.42 -1.42 0.49
C VAL A 82 -8.30 -2.67 0.51
N ARG A 83 -8.64 -3.17 1.72
CA ARG A 83 -9.39 -4.41 1.93
C ARG A 83 -10.67 -4.54 1.07
N PRO A 84 -11.50 -3.49 0.89
CA PRO A 84 -12.75 -3.62 0.13
C PRO A 84 -12.54 -3.93 -1.36
N TRP A 85 -11.33 -3.66 -1.89
CA TRP A 85 -11.01 -3.81 -3.30
C TRP A 85 -10.48 -5.20 -3.66
N ALA A 86 -9.80 -5.89 -2.75
CA ALA A 86 -9.28 -7.24 -2.98
C ALA A 86 -10.33 -8.21 -3.56
N PRO A 87 -11.53 -8.41 -2.96
CA PRO A 87 -12.52 -9.34 -3.52
C PRO A 87 -13.09 -8.86 -4.86
N ARG A 88 -13.06 -7.55 -5.15
CA ARG A 88 -13.53 -7.00 -6.43
C ARG A 88 -12.50 -7.23 -7.54
N VAL A 89 -11.22 -7.10 -7.23
CA VAL A 89 -10.11 -7.44 -8.13
C VAL A 89 -10.15 -8.93 -8.44
N ASP A 90 -10.27 -9.80 -7.42
CA ASP A 90 -10.38 -11.24 -7.61
C ASP A 90 -11.57 -11.62 -8.53
N ALA A 91 -12.75 -11.04 -8.28
CA ALA A 91 -13.93 -11.30 -9.10
C ALA A 91 -13.76 -10.81 -10.55
N ARG A 92 -13.05 -9.68 -10.75
CA ARG A 92 -12.76 -9.14 -12.07
C ARG A 92 -11.76 -10.03 -12.81
N GLU A 93 -10.71 -10.49 -12.15
CA GLU A 93 -9.72 -11.43 -12.70
C GLU A 93 -10.38 -12.74 -13.15
N THR A 94 -11.18 -13.38 -12.30
CA THR A 94 -11.94 -14.59 -12.68
C THR A 94 -12.89 -14.35 -13.86
N THR A 95 -13.37 -13.12 -14.05
CA THR A 95 -14.16 -12.77 -15.22
C THR A 95 -13.29 -12.67 -16.47
N LEU A 96 -12.13 -12.02 -16.38
CA LEU A 96 -11.17 -11.94 -17.49
C LEU A 96 -10.66 -13.33 -17.90
N GLU A 97 -10.30 -14.19 -16.95
CA GLU A 97 -9.87 -15.57 -17.21
C GLU A 97 -10.92 -16.35 -18.00
N ARG A 98 -12.20 -16.29 -17.58
CA ARG A 98 -13.29 -16.95 -18.31
C ARG A 98 -13.48 -16.41 -19.72
N LEU A 99 -13.32 -15.10 -19.92
CA LEU A 99 -13.41 -14.48 -21.25
C LEU A 99 -12.23 -14.88 -22.14
N LEU A 100 -11.02 -14.95 -21.57
CA LEU A 100 -9.82 -15.43 -22.24
C LEU A 100 -9.98 -16.88 -22.69
N ASP A 101 -10.44 -17.77 -21.80
CA ASP A 101 -10.72 -19.18 -22.13
C ASP A 101 -11.76 -19.31 -23.25
N THR A 102 -12.82 -18.50 -23.19
CA THR A 102 -13.87 -18.46 -24.22
C THR A 102 -13.30 -18.02 -25.58
N ALA A 103 -12.47 -16.99 -25.60
CA ALA A 103 -11.85 -16.49 -26.83
C ALA A 103 -10.79 -17.46 -27.39
N ALA A 104 -10.00 -18.09 -26.53
CA ALA A 104 -8.96 -19.05 -26.92
C ALA A 104 -9.55 -20.34 -27.52
N SER A 105 -10.71 -20.76 -27.01
CA SER A 105 -11.46 -21.96 -27.45
C SER A 105 -12.34 -21.73 -28.68
N ALA A 106 -12.62 -20.48 -29.08
CA ALA A 106 -13.46 -20.14 -30.24
C ALA A 106 -12.92 -20.62 -31.61
N GLY A 107 -11.68 -21.12 -31.65
CA GLY A 107 -11.28 -22.15 -32.62
C GLY A 107 -10.90 -21.76 -34.05
N ARG A 108 -11.49 -20.74 -34.72
CA ARG A 108 -11.17 -20.33 -36.13
C ARG A 108 -12.08 -19.16 -36.61
N PRO A 109 -11.89 -18.53 -37.80
CA PRO A 109 -12.28 -17.13 -38.02
C PRO A 109 -13.77 -16.90 -37.91
N LEU A 110 -14.13 -15.93 -37.08
CA LEU A 110 -15.49 -15.58 -36.74
C LEU A 110 -15.99 -14.56 -37.78
N PRO A 111 -17.22 -14.68 -38.30
CA PRO A 111 -17.80 -13.60 -39.08
C PRO A 111 -17.80 -12.33 -38.23
N ALA A 112 -17.47 -11.18 -38.84
CA ALA A 112 -17.56 -9.90 -38.16
C ALA A 112 -18.99 -9.73 -37.63
N GLN A 113 -19.12 -9.53 -36.33
CA GLN A 113 -20.39 -9.31 -35.66
C GLN A 113 -20.22 -8.15 -34.71
N THR A 114 -21.12 -7.20 -34.84
CA THR A 114 -21.25 -6.07 -33.92
C THR A 114 -22.70 -6.04 -33.49
N GLU A 115 -22.93 -5.93 -32.19
CA GLU A 115 -24.27 -5.77 -31.68
C GLU A 115 -24.82 -4.38 -32.00
N PRO A 116 -26.10 -4.29 -32.41
CA PRO A 116 -26.73 -2.99 -32.67
C PRO A 116 -26.74 -2.13 -31.41
N GLY A 117 -26.34 -0.86 -31.53
CA GLY A 117 -26.37 0.11 -30.44
C GLY A 117 -25.07 0.26 -29.64
N PHE A 118 -23.95 -0.30 -30.10
CA PHE A 118 -22.64 0.00 -29.53
C PHE A 118 -22.28 1.48 -29.73
N ASP A 119 -22.00 2.17 -28.61
CA ASP A 119 -21.52 3.55 -28.62
C ASP A 119 -19.98 3.58 -28.51
N VAL A 120 -19.33 3.85 -29.63
CA VAL A 120 -17.85 3.97 -29.71
C VAL A 120 -17.34 5.13 -28.84
N ASP A 121 -18.13 6.18 -28.65
CA ASP A 121 -17.73 7.30 -27.82
C ASP A 121 -17.82 6.95 -26.33
N ALA A 122 -18.78 6.11 -25.92
CA ALA A 122 -18.81 5.52 -24.57
C ALA A 122 -17.61 4.60 -24.35
N PHE A 123 -17.26 3.77 -25.35
CA PHE A 123 -16.06 2.92 -25.32
C PHE A 123 -14.78 3.70 -25.08
N ARG A 124 -14.67 4.91 -25.64
CA ARG A 124 -13.51 5.80 -25.44
C ARG A 124 -13.44 6.46 -24.06
N ARG A 125 -14.57 6.67 -23.39
CA ARG A 125 -14.65 7.44 -22.14
C ARG A 125 -14.75 6.58 -20.88
N GLU A 126 -15.35 5.39 -20.95
CA GLU A 126 -15.80 4.63 -19.76
C GLU A 126 -14.79 3.60 -19.24
N GLY A 127 -13.52 3.74 -19.64
CA GLY A 127 -12.41 2.90 -19.19
C GLY A 127 -12.36 1.55 -19.90
N LEU A 128 -11.20 1.26 -20.48
CA LEU A 128 -10.96 0.06 -21.27
C LEU A 128 -9.87 -0.79 -20.65
N LEU A 129 -10.17 -2.06 -20.38
CA LEU A 129 -9.15 -3.08 -20.17
C LEU A 129 -8.66 -3.58 -21.53
N TYR A 130 -7.35 -3.62 -21.70
CA TYR A 130 -6.74 -4.03 -22.96
C TYR A 130 -5.72 -5.12 -22.74
N LEU A 131 -5.81 -6.17 -23.56
CA LEU A 131 -4.83 -7.25 -23.62
C LEU A 131 -4.56 -7.63 -25.08
N HIS A 132 -3.28 -7.80 -25.39
CA HIS A 132 -2.80 -8.31 -26.67
C HIS A 132 -1.94 -9.54 -26.42
N LEU A 133 -2.44 -10.70 -26.85
CA LEU A 133 -1.83 -12.00 -26.61
C LEU A 133 -1.71 -12.76 -27.93
N THR A 134 -0.81 -13.73 -27.97
CA THR A 134 -0.81 -14.78 -29.00
C THR A 134 -1.79 -15.88 -28.62
N ARG A 135 -2.26 -16.65 -29.60
CA ARG A 135 -3.12 -17.81 -29.35
C ARG A 135 -2.47 -18.86 -28.45
N ARG A 136 -1.14 -19.03 -28.52
CA ARG A 136 -0.39 -19.91 -27.62
C ARG A 136 -0.47 -19.43 -26.19
N GLU A 137 -0.20 -18.15 -25.93
CA GLU A 137 -0.26 -17.57 -24.59
C GLU A 137 -1.65 -17.64 -23.99
N ALA A 138 -2.69 -17.42 -24.79
CA ALA A 138 -4.07 -17.51 -24.32
C ALA A 138 -4.53 -18.94 -23.97
N ARG A 139 -3.79 -20.00 -24.36
CA ARG A 139 -4.16 -21.40 -24.13
C ARG A 139 -3.35 -22.10 -23.04
N ASP A 140 -2.18 -21.57 -22.71
CA ASP A 140 -1.28 -22.13 -21.72
C ASP A 140 -1.26 -21.21 -20.50
N ALA A 141 -1.69 -21.71 -19.35
CA ALA A 141 -1.79 -20.92 -18.13
C ALA A 141 -0.44 -20.33 -17.71
N ASP A 142 0.68 -21.03 -17.93
CA ASP A 142 2.00 -20.50 -17.60
C ASP A 142 2.41 -19.41 -18.60
N ALA A 143 2.19 -19.62 -19.89
CA ALA A 143 2.44 -18.61 -20.91
C ALA A 143 1.53 -17.38 -20.74
N LEU A 144 0.28 -17.55 -20.32
CA LEU A 144 -0.64 -16.46 -20.00
C LEU A 144 -0.11 -15.64 -18.83
N ARG A 145 0.35 -16.28 -17.75
CA ARG A 145 0.96 -15.55 -16.62
C ARG A 145 2.18 -14.77 -17.05
N VAL A 146 3.04 -15.35 -17.88
CA VAL A 146 4.21 -14.66 -18.45
C VAL A 146 3.79 -13.49 -19.33
N ALA A 147 2.81 -13.68 -20.22
CA ALA A 147 2.32 -12.63 -21.12
C ALA A 147 1.59 -11.50 -20.37
N LEU A 148 0.85 -11.82 -19.30
CA LEU A 148 0.30 -10.82 -18.39
C LEU A 148 1.40 -10.09 -17.63
N ALA A 149 2.54 -10.73 -17.39
CA ALA A 149 3.72 -10.14 -16.76
C ALA A 149 4.67 -9.46 -17.76
N GLU A 150 4.51 -9.60 -19.07
CA GLU A 150 5.34 -9.01 -20.12
C GLU A 150 4.49 -8.12 -21.02
N THR A 151 4.55 -6.80 -20.81
CA THR A 151 3.86 -5.87 -21.70
C THR A 151 4.61 -5.78 -23.02
N ARG A 152 4.03 -6.33 -24.09
CA ARG A 152 4.48 -5.97 -25.43
C ARG A 152 4.14 -4.50 -25.67
N PRO A 153 5.11 -3.67 -26.05
CA PRO A 153 4.80 -2.32 -26.49
C PRO A 153 3.99 -2.43 -27.78
N ASP A 154 2.74 -1.98 -27.75
CA ASP A 154 1.93 -1.79 -28.95
C ASP A 154 1.37 -0.36 -29.01
N ALA A 155 0.89 0.00 -30.19
CA ALA A 155 0.29 1.31 -30.45
C ALA A 155 -1.23 1.24 -30.59
N VAL A 156 -1.86 0.06 -30.57
CA VAL A 156 -3.27 -0.10 -30.95
C VAL A 156 -4.21 0.75 -30.09
N ALA A 157 -4.09 0.67 -28.76
CA ALA A 157 -4.91 1.48 -27.86
C ALA A 157 -4.70 2.99 -28.07
N ARG A 158 -3.46 3.44 -28.29
CA ARG A 158 -3.15 4.85 -28.58
C ARG A 158 -3.74 5.29 -29.91
N CYS A 159 -3.65 4.46 -30.95
CA CYS A 159 -4.22 4.74 -32.27
C CYS A 159 -5.75 4.75 -32.24
N LEU A 160 -6.39 3.99 -31.35
CA LEU A 160 -7.84 4.03 -31.10
C LEU A 160 -8.30 5.28 -30.33
N GLY A 161 -7.35 6.06 -29.79
CA GLY A 161 -7.63 7.22 -28.95
C GLY A 161 -8.21 6.84 -27.58
N VAL A 162 -7.87 5.66 -27.06
CA VAL A 162 -8.39 5.16 -25.78
C VAL A 162 -7.29 5.10 -24.72
N GLU A 163 -7.61 5.54 -23.51
CA GLU A 163 -6.76 5.31 -22.34
C GLU A 163 -6.99 3.86 -21.88
N ALA A 164 -6.19 2.95 -22.43
CA ALA A 164 -6.24 1.54 -22.09
C ALA A 164 -5.48 1.25 -20.80
N LEU A 165 -6.16 0.64 -19.84
CA LEU A 165 -5.53 0.12 -18.64
C LEU A 165 -5.06 -1.32 -18.89
N SER A 166 -3.78 -1.57 -18.65
CA SER A 166 -3.26 -2.94 -18.64
C SER A 166 -3.61 -3.61 -17.30
N PRO A 167 -4.30 -4.76 -17.30
CA PRO A 167 -4.56 -5.55 -16.09
C PRO A 167 -3.31 -5.88 -15.28
N ARG A 168 -2.15 -5.97 -15.94
CA ARG A 168 -0.86 -6.36 -15.37
C ARG A 168 -0.52 -5.64 -14.06
N ALA A 169 -0.55 -4.31 -14.08
CA ALA A 169 -0.04 -3.53 -12.96
C ALA A 169 -0.83 -3.80 -11.68
N VAL A 170 -2.15 -3.97 -11.80
CA VAL A 170 -3.04 -4.26 -10.70
C VAL A 170 -2.90 -5.71 -10.24
N LEU A 171 -2.80 -6.66 -11.16
CA LEU A 171 -2.61 -8.08 -10.83
C LEU A 171 -1.25 -8.36 -10.19
N ALA A 172 -0.20 -7.63 -10.56
CA ALA A 172 1.12 -7.74 -9.94
C ALA A 172 1.11 -7.31 -8.46
N ASP A 173 0.29 -6.32 -8.11
CA ASP A 173 0.14 -5.83 -6.73
C ASP A 173 -0.87 -6.64 -5.90
N ARG A 174 -1.46 -7.72 -6.44
CA ARG A 174 -2.53 -8.50 -5.80
C ARG A 174 -2.18 -8.96 -4.38
N ALA A 175 -0.96 -9.45 -4.15
CA ALA A 175 -0.53 -9.86 -2.82
C ALA A 175 -0.64 -8.71 -1.80
N ARG A 176 -0.31 -7.47 -2.21
CA ARG A 176 -0.39 -6.27 -1.37
C ARG A 176 -1.82 -5.75 -1.19
N LEU A 177 -2.77 -6.20 -2.00
CA LEU A 177 -4.20 -5.97 -1.74
C LEU A 177 -4.75 -6.91 -0.66
N GLY A 178 -4.06 -8.02 -0.40
CA GLY A 178 -4.35 -8.96 0.68
C GLY A 178 -3.77 -8.55 2.04
N SER A 179 -3.75 -9.48 3.00
CA SER A 179 -3.40 -9.21 4.39
C SER A 179 -1.92 -8.90 4.65
N THR A 180 -1.06 -8.88 3.63
CA THR A 180 0.40 -8.76 3.77
C THR A 180 0.82 -7.56 4.63
N TRP A 181 0.15 -6.41 4.48
CA TRP A 181 0.42 -5.22 5.31
C TRP A 181 0.13 -5.45 6.80
N LEU A 182 -0.97 -6.14 7.11
CA LEU A 182 -1.36 -6.46 8.49
C LEU A 182 -0.41 -7.48 9.09
N ASP A 183 0.00 -8.47 8.29
CA ASP A 183 0.90 -9.52 8.74
C ASP A 183 2.31 -8.97 9.03
N GLU A 184 2.82 -8.07 8.18
CA GLU A 184 4.09 -7.37 8.42
C GLU A 184 4.01 -6.44 9.65
N ALA A 185 2.90 -5.72 9.83
CA ALA A 185 2.68 -4.86 10.98
C ALA A 185 2.56 -5.66 12.31
N ARG A 186 1.94 -6.84 12.28
CA ARG A 186 1.85 -7.73 13.45
C ARG A 186 3.21 -8.31 13.82
N ALA A 187 4.01 -8.72 12.83
CA ALA A 187 5.35 -9.28 13.06
C ALA A 187 6.38 -8.24 13.53
N THR A 188 6.12 -6.95 13.33
CA THR A 188 7.06 -5.88 13.67
C THR A 188 6.88 -5.38 15.11
N GLU A 189 7.93 -5.43 15.93
CA GLU A 189 7.91 -4.91 17.31
C GLU A 189 8.27 -3.42 17.44
N GLY A 190 9.15 -2.92 16.56
CA GLY A 190 9.71 -1.57 16.66
C GLY A 190 8.79 -0.48 16.12
N THR A 191 8.54 0.57 16.92
CA THR A 191 7.67 1.70 16.53
C THR A 191 8.16 2.42 15.27
N LEU A 192 9.48 2.58 15.10
CA LEU A 192 10.05 3.23 13.90
C LEU A 192 9.78 2.44 12.63
N ARG A 193 9.95 1.12 12.66
CA ARG A 193 9.65 0.25 11.51
C ARG A 193 8.15 0.24 11.19
N LEU A 194 7.30 0.22 12.22
CA LEU A 194 5.85 0.36 12.03
C LEU A 194 5.46 1.66 11.32
N ARG A 195 6.11 2.79 11.65
CA ARG A 195 5.87 4.07 10.94
C ARG A 195 6.31 4.03 9.48
N VAL A 196 7.36 3.29 9.15
CA VAL A 196 7.78 3.08 7.76
C VAL A 196 6.70 2.30 7.01
N ILE A 197 6.18 1.21 7.60
CA ILE A 197 5.08 0.43 7.02
C ILE A 197 3.84 1.32 6.82
N GLU A 198 3.47 2.15 7.80
CA GLU A 198 2.36 3.10 7.68
C GLU A 198 2.57 4.07 6.50
N ALA A 199 3.78 4.62 6.34
CA ALA A 199 4.10 5.53 5.24
C ALA A 199 4.12 4.83 3.87
N GLU A 200 4.64 3.60 3.80
CA GLU A 200 4.64 2.79 2.59
C GLU A 200 3.21 2.43 2.15
N LEU A 201 2.33 2.06 3.10
CA LEU A 201 0.92 1.80 2.83
C LEU A 201 0.21 3.06 2.30
N ARG A 202 0.45 4.24 2.89
CA ARG A 202 -0.12 5.50 2.38
C ARG A 202 0.32 5.79 0.95
N ARG A 203 1.62 5.65 0.66
CA ARG A 203 2.15 5.84 -0.70
C ARG A 203 1.57 4.82 -1.67
N PHE A 204 1.39 3.57 -1.25
CA PHE A 204 0.73 2.56 -2.05
C PHE A 204 -0.71 2.96 -2.36
N ILE A 205 -1.46 3.45 -1.35
CA ILE A 205 -2.83 3.92 -1.53
C ILE A 205 -2.88 5.06 -2.55
N GLU A 206 -2.06 6.09 -2.36
CA GLU A 206 -2.02 7.27 -3.23
C GLU A 206 -1.61 6.92 -4.66
N ALA A 207 -0.59 6.07 -4.83
CA ALA A 207 0.00 5.79 -6.13
C ALA A 207 -0.71 4.67 -6.91
N ARG A 208 -1.27 3.65 -6.24
CA ARG A 208 -1.78 2.43 -6.91
C ARG A 208 -3.29 2.25 -6.82
N MET A 209 -3.95 2.73 -5.77
CA MET A 209 -5.41 2.56 -5.67
C MET A 209 -6.21 3.25 -6.77
N PRO A 210 -5.79 4.40 -7.36
CA PRO A 210 -6.47 4.94 -8.54
C PRO A 210 -6.55 3.93 -9.70
N ASP A 211 -5.46 3.20 -9.96
CA ASP A 211 -5.42 2.18 -11.02
C ASP A 211 -6.26 0.96 -10.66
N VAL A 212 -6.24 0.53 -9.39
CA VAL A 212 -7.11 -0.55 -8.89
C VAL A 212 -8.58 -0.19 -9.07
N ARG A 213 -8.96 1.05 -8.77
CA ARG A 213 -10.33 1.55 -8.93
C ARG A 213 -10.74 1.60 -10.40
N ARG A 214 -9.85 2.08 -11.28
CA ARG A 214 -10.06 2.08 -12.74
C ARG A 214 -10.17 0.66 -13.29
N PHE A 215 -9.35 -0.27 -12.82
CA PHE A 215 -9.39 -1.68 -13.25
C PHE A 215 -10.72 -2.34 -12.89
N VAL A 216 -11.16 -2.18 -11.64
CA VAL A 216 -12.44 -2.72 -11.18
C VAL A 216 -13.61 -2.02 -11.87
N GLY A 217 -13.51 -0.71 -12.11
CA GLY A 217 -14.56 0.11 -12.72
C GLY A 217 -14.60 0.09 -14.25
N ALA A 218 -13.62 -0.51 -14.92
CA ALA A 218 -13.55 -0.52 -16.38
C ALA A 218 -14.79 -1.20 -16.97
N ARG A 219 -15.46 -0.49 -17.87
CA ARG A 219 -16.69 -0.96 -18.51
C ARG A 219 -16.42 -1.87 -19.69
N TYR A 220 -15.32 -1.69 -20.41
CA TYR A 220 -15.07 -2.47 -21.61
C TYR A 220 -13.81 -3.32 -21.48
N PHE A 221 -13.81 -4.45 -22.17
CA PHE A 221 -12.62 -5.28 -22.35
C PHE A 221 -12.38 -5.52 -23.83
N LEU A 222 -11.19 -5.13 -24.31
CA LEU A 222 -10.69 -5.42 -25.65
C LEU A 222 -9.57 -6.45 -25.55
N LEU A 223 -9.80 -7.60 -26.17
CA LEU A 223 -8.79 -8.64 -26.34
C LEU A 223 -8.41 -8.74 -27.82
N LEU A 224 -7.10 -8.71 -28.07
CA LEU A 224 -6.50 -9.00 -29.36
C LEU A 224 -5.74 -10.32 -29.26
N LEU A 225 -6.17 -11.31 -30.05
CA LEU A 225 -5.51 -12.60 -30.17
C LEU A 225 -4.80 -12.70 -31.52
N ALA A 226 -3.48 -12.51 -31.51
CA ALA A 226 -2.63 -12.71 -32.67
C ALA A 226 -2.42 -14.21 -32.95
N ASP A 227 -2.37 -14.58 -34.22
CA ASP A 227 -1.88 -15.90 -34.60
C ASP A 227 -0.39 -16.04 -34.26
N ASP A 228 0.07 -17.25 -33.91
CA ASP A 228 1.44 -17.50 -33.43
C ASP A 228 2.53 -17.29 -34.51
N ALA A 229 2.14 -16.91 -35.72
CA ALA A 229 3.05 -16.58 -36.83
C ALA A 229 3.26 -15.05 -36.88
N ALA A 230 4.50 -14.62 -37.21
CA ALA A 230 5.00 -13.29 -37.59
C ALA A 230 4.33 -12.00 -37.02
N PRO A 231 5.11 -10.93 -36.71
CA PRO A 231 4.61 -9.69 -36.08
C PRO A 231 3.58 -8.87 -36.88
N ALA A 232 3.16 -9.33 -38.07
CA ALA A 232 2.14 -8.72 -38.93
C ALA A 232 1.02 -9.72 -39.29
N SER A 233 0.67 -10.62 -38.37
CA SER A 233 -0.37 -11.63 -38.59
C SER A 233 -1.78 -11.10 -38.38
N SER A 234 -2.76 -11.85 -38.88
CA SER A 234 -4.16 -11.61 -38.56
C SER A 234 -4.40 -11.72 -37.07
N VAL A 235 -5.20 -10.79 -36.55
CA VAL A 235 -5.58 -10.71 -35.15
C VAL A 235 -7.09 -10.91 -35.04
N ASP A 236 -7.50 -11.78 -34.13
CA ASP A 236 -8.90 -11.89 -33.74
C ASP A 236 -9.17 -10.93 -32.60
N ALA A 237 -10.04 -9.96 -32.85
CA ALA A 237 -10.43 -8.94 -31.90
C ALA A 237 -11.78 -9.27 -31.28
N TYR A 238 -11.86 -9.08 -29.97
CA TYR A 238 -13.06 -9.32 -29.18
C TYR A 238 -13.30 -8.13 -28.26
N VAL A 239 -14.52 -7.62 -28.25
CA VAL A 239 -14.96 -6.55 -27.37
C VAL A 239 -16.10 -7.05 -26.51
N TRP A 240 -15.96 -6.91 -25.19
CA TRP A 240 -17.02 -7.22 -24.24
C TRP A 240 -17.42 -5.99 -23.45
N ASP A 241 -18.72 -5.90 -23.17
CA ASP A 241 -19.26 -5.07 -22.11
C ASP A 241 -19.09 -5.83 -20.79
N LEU A 242 -18.32 -5.23 -19.91
CA LEU A 242 -18.11 -5.63 -18.53
C LEU A 242 -19.04 -4.90 -17.56
N SER A 243 -19.91 -4.02 -18.05
CA SER A 243 -20.95 -3.38 -17.25
C SER A 243 -21.74 -4.45 -16.51
N PRO A 244 -21.90 -4.29 -15.19
CA PRO A 244 -22.93 -5.00 -14.46
C PRO A 244 -24.27 -4.30 -14.73
N ASP A 245 -24.88 -4.44 -15.91
CA ASP A 245 -26.18 -3.77 -16.16
C ASP A 245 -27.30 -4.43 -15.34
N ASP A 246 -27.84 -3.69 -14.35
CA ASP A 246 -29.17 -3.06 -14.33
C ASP A 246 -30.38 -3.78 -14.97
N ALA A 247 -30.39 -5.11 -15.03
CA ALA A 247 -31.65 -5.85 -15.22
C ALA A 247 -32.43 -5.91 -13.88
N PRO A 248 -33.74 -5.61 -13.85
CA PRO A 248 -34.54 -5.76 -12.64
C PRO A 248 -34.45 -7.20 -12.13
N VAL A 249 -33.94 -7.31 -10.91
CA VAL A 249 -33.68 -8.55 -10.20
C VAL A 249 -35.01 -9.23 -9.86
N THR A 250 -35.51 -10.05 -10.78
CA THR A 250 -36.39 -11.18 -10.42
C THR A 250 -35.55 -12.46 -10.50
N GLY A 251 -34.84 -12.75 -9.41
CA GLY A 251 -34.24 -14.07 -9.17
C GLY A 251 -32.89 -14.31 -9.86
N GLN A 252 -31.81 -14.18 -9.07
CA GLN A 252 -30.59 -14.99 -9.16
C GLN A 252 -30.05 -15.34 -10.56
N THR A 253 -29.38 -14.40 -11.25
CA THR A 253 -28.11 -14.67 -11.92
C THR A 253 -27.41 -13.33 -12.16
N ARG A 254 -26.15 -13.18 -11.73
CA ARG A 254 -25.34 -12.00 -12.08
C ARG A 254 -25.16 -12.04 -13.61
N ALA A 255 -25.62 -11.02 -14.33
CA ALA A 255 -25.54 -10.99 -15.79
C ALA A 255 -24.10 -11.25 -16.24
N ALA A 256 -23.91 -12.21 -17.15
CA ALA A 256 -22.61 -12.50 -17.72
C ALA A 256 -22.15 -11.32 -18.60
N PRO A 257 -20.82 -11.10 -18.76
CA PRO A 257 -20.32 -10.10 -19.69
C PRO A 257 -20.90 -10.33 -21.09
N ARG A 258 -21.33 -9.26 -21.75
CA ARG A 258 -21.95 -9.33 -23.07
C ARG A 258 -20.91 -9.08 -24.14
N GLN A 259 -20.77 -9.99 -25.09
CA GLN A 259 -19.88 -9.77 -26.22
C GLN A 259 -20.52 -8.81 -27.22
N ILE A 260 -19.95 -7.62 -27.35
CA ILE A 260 -20.49 -6.56 -28.20
C ILE A 260 -19.97 -6.69 -29.62
N ALA A 261 -18.68 -6.97 -29.76
CA ALA A 261 -18.06 -7.07 -31.08
C ALA A 261 -17.08 -8.24 -31.16
N ARG A 262 -16.98 -8.80 -32.36
CA ARG A 262 -15.91 -9.72 -32.75
C ARG A 262 -15.59 -9.57 -34.21
N ALA A 263 -14.31 -9.59 -34.54
CA ALA A 263 -13.87 -9.60 -35.92
C ALA A 263 -12.47 -10.19 -36.04
N ARG A 264 -12.20 -10.73 -37.23
CA ARG A 264 -10.83 -10.98 -37.66
C ARG A 264 -10.34 -9.77 -38.43
N VAL A 265 -9.28 -9.15 -37.92
CA VAL A 265 -8.65 -7.98 -38.52
C VAL A 265 -7.29 -8.41 -39.08
N THR A 266 -6.97 -7.93 -40.27
CA THR A 266 -5.65 -8.17 -40.87
C THR A 266 -4.99 -6.82 -41.03
N PRO A 267 -3.76 -6.60 -40.52
CA PRO A 267 -3.08 -5.33 -40.72
C PRO A 267 -2.95 -5.09 -42.24
N ARG A 268 -3.54 -3.99 -42.71
CA ARG A 268 -3.54 -3.59 -44.12
C ARG A 268 -2.95 -2.20 -44.22
N GLY A 269 -1.75 -2.10 -44.76
CA GLY A 269 -1.13 -0.83 -45.09
C GLY A 269 0.29 -0.71 -44.57
N ALA A 270 1.04 0.16 -45.24
CA ALA A 270 2.28 0.72 -44.74
C ALA A 270 1.99 2.15 -44.25
N LEU A 271 2.52 2.55 -43.10
CA LEU A 271 2.56 3.97 -42.78
C LEU A 271 3.58 4.61 -43.71
N VAL A 272 3.14 5.61 -44.46
CA VAL A 272 4.06 6.51 -45.16
C VAL A 272 4.46 7.56 -44.14
N PRO A 273 5.72 7.62 -43.67
CA PRO A 273 6.14 8.67 -42.75
C PRO A 273 6.08 10.02 -43.49
N VAL A 274 5.08 10.84 -43.16
CA VAL A 274 4.97 12.20 -43.70
C VAL A 274 5.72 13.14 -42.78
N ARG A 275 6.90 13.62 -43.22
CA ARG A 275 7.54 14.79 -42.62
C ARG A 275 7.17 16.03 -43.42
N ILE A 276 6.46 16.97 -42.77
CA ILE A 276 6.26 18.32 -43.31
C ILE A 276 7.55 19.10 -43.05
N ALA A 277 8.44 19.14 -44.04
CA ALA A 277 9.63 19.98 -43.98
C ALA A 277 9.22 21.44 -44.25
N ILE A 278 9.35 22.31 -43.25
CA ILE A 278 9.26 23.76 -43.46
C ILE A 278 10.69 24.27 -43.72
N GLY A 279 11.10 24.32 -44.98
CA GLY A 279 12.44 24.78 -45.41
C GLY A 279 13.29 23.74 -46.15
N ALA A 280 14.29 24.22 -46.91
CA ALA A 280 14.97 23.54 -48.02
C ALA A 280 15.49 22.11 -47.75
N ALA A 281 15.35 21.30 -48.81
CA ALA A 281 15.50 19.86 -48.88
C ALA A 281 16.91 19.32 -48.61
N GLY A 282 16.96 18.17 -47.94
CA GLY A 282 18.19 17.39 -47.77
C GLY A 282 18.12 16.30 -46.71
N ALA A 283 16.98 15.63 -46.54
CA ALA A 283 16.89 14.47 -45.65
C ALA A 283 16.87 13.20 -46.51
N THR A 284 17.97 12.45 -46.50
CA THR A 284 17.98 11.04 -46.91
C THR A 284 16.94 10.28 -46.09
N ASP A 285 16.05 9.55 -46.75
CA ASP A 285 15.05 8.70 -46.08
C ASP A 285 15.76 7.73 -45.13
N PRO A 286 15.58 7.82 -43.80
CA PRO A 286 15.87 6.68 -42.98
C PRO A 286 14.88 5.58 -43.40
N MET A 287 15.39 4.39 -43.71
CA MET A 287 14.56 3.18 -43.82
C MET A 287 13.59 3.16 -42.62
N PRO A 288 12.29 2.86 -42.82
CA PRO A 288 11.39 2.72 -41.69
C PRO A 288 11.99 1.67 -40.75
N SER A 289 12.25 2.07 -39.51
CA SER A 289 12.69 1.11 -38.49
C SER A 289 11.61 0.04 -38.32
N ASP A 290 12.00 -1.16 -37.91
CA ASP A 290 11.04 -2.24 -37.63
C ASP A 290 9.95 -1.77 -36.65
N GLU A 291 10.30 -0.90 -35.71
CA GLU A 291 9.35 -0.26 -34.78
C GLU A 291 8.29 0.61 -35.48
N ALA A 292 8.66 1.38 -36.50
CA ALA A 292 7.72 2.20 -37.26
C ALA A 292 6.77 1.33 -38.11
N ALA A 293 7.25 0.20 -38.62
CA ALA A 293 6.43 -0.78 -39.33
C ALA A 293 5.45 -1.49 -38.39
N VAL A 294 5.85 -1.81 -37.16
CA VAL A 294 4.97 -2.39 -36.13
C VAL A 294 3.88 -1.37 -35.73
N ALA A 295 4.25 -0.12 -35.46
CA ALA A 295 3.29 0.93 -35.15
C ALA A 295 2.29 1.18 -36.30
N ALA A 296 2.73 0.99 -37.55
CA ALA A 296 1.88 1.05 -38.72
C ALA A 296 0.81 -0.04 -38.76
N ALA A 297 1.23 -1.27 -38.51
CA ALA A 297 0.33 -2.40 -38.41
C ALA A 297 -0.70 -2.17 -37.29
N ASP A 298 -0.25 -1.73 -36.12
CA ASP A 298 -1.11 -1.44 -34.96
C ASP A 298 -2.15 -0.34 -35.23
N CYS A 299 -1.75 0.76 -35.85
CA CYS A 299 -2.68 1.83 -36.24
C CYS A 299 -3.65 1.39 -37.35
N SER A 300 -3.21 0.53 -38.28
CA SER A 300 -4.10 -0.07 -39.28
C SER A 300 -5.13 -1.02 -38.65
N LEU A 301 -4.72 -1.79 -37.64
CA LEU A 301 -5.63 -2.62 -36.84
C LEU A 301 -6.65 -1.73 -36.11
N ALA A 302 -6.19 -0.68 -35.43
CA ALA A 302 -7.06 0.29 -34.76
C ALA A 302 -8.11 0.90 -35.69
N ALA A 303 -7.70 1.37 -36.88
CA ALA A 303 -8.61 1.96 -37.86
C ALA A 303 -9.66 0.98 -38.40
N GLN A 304 -9.36 -0.33 -38.40
CA GLN A 304 -10.33 -1.36 -38.76
C GLN A 304 -11.28 -1.70 -37.61
N LEU A 305 -10.80 -1.67 -36.37
CA LEU A 305 -11.62 -1.84 -35.17
C LEU A 305 -12.63 -0.70 -34.99
N GLU A 306 -12.26 0.53 -35.33
CA GLU A 306 -13.16 1.70 -35.29
C GLU A 306 -14.35 1.56 -36.27
N ARG A 307 -14.23 0.69 -37.28
CA ARG A 307 -15.27 0.47 -38.30
C ARG A 307 -16.19 -0.72 -38.00
N LEU A 308 -15.93 -1.46 -36.91
CA LEU A 308 -16.80 -2.55 -36.45
C LEU A 308 -18.08 -1.99 -35.84
#